data_AF-A0A452Y3X9-F1
#
_entry.id   AF-A0A452Y3X9-F1
#
_cell.length_a   1.000
_cell.length_b   1.000
_cell.length_c   1.000
_cell.angle_alpha   90.00
_cell.angle_beta   90.00
_cell.angle_gamma   90.00
#
_symmetry.space_group_name_H-M   'P 1'
#
loop_
_entity.id
_entity.type
_entity.pdbx_description
1 polymer ?
#
loop_
_entity_poly.entity_id
_entity_poly.type
_entity_poly.pdbx_seq_one_letter_code
_entity_poly.pdbx_strand_id
1 'polypeptide(L)'
;MRMRRMASGFDAFPPLPGKVFVEETIGAEYGEGFETFRMDGPLNIDVDYLNEKLQECFLQRIRHAMKPDEAFGLIFSWDNVIADTDSLKLDAWRQLALEEGKDIPTAAHIQKSILHGAADHVLRKVLYWAKEDDQMERLKARLIELYYESLFKLDTPVEGLREWLDAVRTAGIPCAVASSLDRRCMVEALDRMALSKYFKAIVTDEDDMESIAHRFLSAAVKACFCPTSS
;
A
#
# COMPACT_ATOMS: atom_id res chain seq x y z
N MET A 1 4.55 22.51 46.93
CA MET A 1 3.94 22.78 45.61
C MET A 1 4.63 21.86 44.60
N ARG A 2 4.01 20.72 44.28
CA ARG A 2 4.62 19.63 43.48
C ARG A 2 4.09 19.76 42.04
N MET A 3 4.90 20.28 41.13
CA MET A 3 4.53 20.40 39.72
C MET A 3 4.74 19.04 39.05
N ARG A 4 3.63 18.39 38.65
CA ARG A 4 3.64 17.18 37.82
C ARG A 4 4.07 17.58 36.42
N ARG A 5 5.22 17.07 35.94
CA ARG A 5 5.48 16.99 34.49
C ARG A 5 4.64 15.84 33.96
N MET A 6 3.76 16.13 33.01
CA MET A 6 3.14 15.10 32.18
C MET A 6 4.23 14.55 31.27
N ALA A 7 4.50 13.25 31.38
CA ALA A 7 5.23 12.51 30.37
C ALA A 7 4.26 12.24 29.22
N SER A 8 4.44 12.91 28.08
CA SER A 8 3.83 12.52 26.83
C SER A 8 4.51 11.24 26.35
N GLY A 9 3.87 10.10 26.59
CA GLY A 9 4.27 8.81 26.03
C GLY A 9 3.99 8.79 24.53
N PHE A 10 4.97 9.22 23.75
CA PHE A 10 5.16 8.70 22.40
C PHE A 10 6.23 7.62 22.55
N ASP A 11 5.80 6.38 22.75
CA ASP A 11 6.70 5.23 22.70
C ASP A 11 7.37 5.22 21.32
N ALA A 12 8.69 5.11 21.34
CA ALA A 12 9.55 5.09 20.16
C ALA A 12 9.04 4.05 19.16
N PHE A 13 8.63 4.51 17.98
CA PHE A 13 8.29 3.63 16.87
C PHE A 13 9.56 2.91 16.41
N PRO A 14 9.54 1.58 16.22
CA PRO A 14 10.62 0.91 15.51
C PRO A 14 10.73 1.51 14.09
N PRO A 15 11.92 1.46 13.44
CA PRO A 15 12.06 1.95 12.08
C PRO A 15 11.04 1.23 11.20
N LEU A 16 10.06 1.98 10.68
CA LEU A 16 9.00 1.45 9.83
C LEU A 16 9.64 1.05 8.49
N PRO A 17 9.74 -0.25 8.17
CA PRO A 17 10.44 -0.73 6.99
C PRO A 17 9.54 -0.63 5.76
N GLY A 18 9.04 0.57 5.45
CA GLY A 18 8.14 0.78 4.31
C GLY A 18 8.90 1.13 3.03
N LYS A 19 8.59 0.48 1.90
CA LYS A 19 9.10 0.81 0.56
C LYS A 19 8.45 2.06 -0.05
N VAL A 20 8.19 3.10 0.76
CA VAL A 20 7.34 4.25 0.39
C VAL A 20 8.01 5.21 -0.63
N PHE A 21 9.35 5.18 -0.73
CA PHE A 21 10.14 6.02 -1.64
C PHE A 21 11.18 5.21 -2.44
N VAL A 22 10.81 3.99 -2.82
CA VAL A 22 11.63 3.12 -3.67
C VAL A 22 11.01 3.05 -5.07
N GLU A 23 11.84 2.92 -6.10
CA GLU A 23 11.36 2.72 -7.47
C GLU A 23 10.72 1.32 -7.59
N GLU A 24 9.46 1.25 -8.02
CA GLU A 24 8.75 -0.03 -8.15
C GLU A 24 9.29 -0.84 -9.34
N THR A 25 9.60 -2.10 -9.08
CA THR A 25 9.95 -3.10 -10.09
C THR A 25 8.70 -3.54 -10.86
N ILE A 26 8.66 -3.22 -12.16
CA ILE A 26 7.59 -3.61 -13.08
C ILE A 26 7.99 -4.90 -13.81
N GLY A 27 7.37 -6.02 -13.46
CA GLY A 27 7.53 -7.28 -14.19
C GLY A 27 7.31 -8.52 -13.32
N ALA A 28 7.03 -9.65 -13.95
CA ALA A 28 7.27 -10.97 -13.36
C ALA A 28 8.48 -11.54 -14.12
N GLU A 29 9.54 -11.88 -13.41
CA GLU A 29 10.66 -12.58 -14.03
C GLU A 29 10.14 -13.93 -14.55
N TYR A 30 10.46 -14.25 -15.80
CA TYR A 30 9.76 -15.28 -16.56
C TYR A 30 9.83 -16.67 -15.90
N GLY A 31 8.66 -17.27 -15.64
CA GLY A 31 8.48 -18.73 -15.69
C GLY A 31 8.71 -19.54 -14.42
N GLU A 32 9.07 -18.94 -13.29
CA GLU A 32 9.13 -19.63 -12.01
C GLU A 32 7.92 -19.25 -11.15
N GLY A 33 7.19 -20.26 -10.63
CA GLY A 33 6.10 -20.04 -9.69
C GLY A 33 6.58 -19.28 -8.44
N PHE A 34 5.65 -18.70 -7.69
CA PHE A 34 5.98 -17.79 -6.58
C PHE A 34 5.90 -18.50 -5.24
N GLU A 35 6.97 -18.45 -4.44
CA GLU A 35 6.94 -18.88 -3.04
C GLU A 35 6.71 -17.67 -2.12
N THR A 36 5.65 -17.71 -1.32
CA THR A 36 5.38 -16.70 -0.29
C THR A 36 5.38 -17.37 1.09
N PHE A 37 6.13 -16.81 2.03
CA PHE A 37 6.15 -17.32 3.40
C PHE A 37 4.99 -16.72 4.19
N ARG A 38 4.03 -17.56 4.59
CA ARG A 38 2.91 -17.16 5.46
C ARG A 38 3.08 -17.76 6.85
N MET A 39 2.38 -17.18 7.82
CA MET A 39 2.24 -17.75 9.17
C MET A 39 1.67 -19.19 9.15
N ASP A 40 0.96 -19.57 8.08
CA ASP A 40 0.39 -20.91 7.85
C ASP A 40 1.30 -21.84 7.01
N GLY A 41 2.53 -21.43 6.67
CA GLY A 41 3.50 -22.18 5.85
C GLY A 41 3.80 -21.54 4.48
N PRO A 42 4.78 -22.09 3.73
CA PRO A 42 5.11 -21.58 2.41
C PRO A 42 3.97 -21.88 1.42
N LEU A 43 3.48 -20.84 0.74
CA LEU A 43 2.56 -20.95 -0.37
C LEU A 43 3.36 -20.83 -1.67
N ASN A 44 3.55 -21.95 -2.36
CA ASN A 44 4.09 -21.99 -3.72
C ASN A 44 2.91 -21.90 -4.71
N ILE A 45 2.85 -20.80 -5.47
CA ILE A 45 1.85 -20.50 -6.50
C ILE A 45 2.50 -20.80 -7.85
N ASP A 46 2.40 -22.04 -8.32
CA ASP A 46 2.77 -22.44 -9.67
C ASP A 46 1.53 -22.59 -10.58
N VAL A 47 1.77 -22.87 -11.85
CA VAL A 47 0.70 -23.05 -12.86
C VAL A 47 -0.22 -24.21 -12.48
N ASP A 48 0.32 -25.27 -11.87
CA ASP A 48 -0.43 -26.46 -11.48
C ASP A 48 -1.32 -26.20 -10.27
N TYR A 49 -0.81 -25.49 -9.26
CA TYR A 49 -1.57 -24.99 -8.10
C TYR A 49 -2.71 -24.08 -8.55
N LEU A 50 -2.43 -23.14 -9.47
CA LEU A 50 -3.47 -22.28 -10.04
C LEU A 50 -4.51 -23.09 -10.81
N ASN A 51 -4.09 -24.06 -11.63
CA ASN A 51 -5.01 -24.92 -12.37
C ASN A 51 -5.88 -25.80 -11.47
N GLU A 52 -5.33 -26.34 -10.38
CA GLU A 52 -6.07 -27.14 -9.41
C GLU A 52 -7.04 -26.27 -8.60
N LYS A 53 -6.60 -25.09 -8.16
CA LYS A 53 -7.38 -24.20 -7.30
C LYS A 53 -8.41 -23.35 -8.04
N LEU A 54 -8.16 -23.00 -9.30
CA LEU A 54 -9.09 -22.23 -10.15
C LEU A 54 -10.09 -23.13 -10.88
N GLN A 55 -10.13 -24.44 -10.60
CA GLN A 55 -11.22 -25.28 -11.10
C GLN A 55 -12.56 -24.81 -10.51
N GLU A 56 -13.36 -24.14 -11.35
CA GLU A 56 -14.71 -23.73 -10.97
C GLU A 56 -15.57 -24.96 -10.65
N CYS A 57 -16.11 -25.00 -9.45
CA CYS A 57 -17.10 -26.01 -9.10
C CYS A 57 -18.39 -25.81 -9.91
N PHE A 58 -19.10 -26.88 -10.23
CA PHE A 58 -20.33 -26.85 -11.04
C PHE A 58 -21.38 -25.82 -10.55
N LEU A 59 -21.51 -25.64 -9.23
CA LEU A 59 -22.42 -24.66 -8.63
C LEU A 59 -21.98 -23.20 -8.82
N GLN A 60 -20.68 -22.92 -8.86
CA GLN A 60 -20.14 -21.59 -9.15
C GLN A 60 -20.42 -21.20 -10.60
N ARG A 61 -20.27 -22.14 -11.55
CA ARG A 61 -20.60 -21.91 -12.97
C ARG A 61 -22.04 -21.49 -13.19
N ILE A 62 -22.98 -22.15 -12.50
CA ILE A 62 -24.41 -21.80 -12.58
C ILE A 62 -24.65 -20.41 -11.97
N ARG A 63 -24.02 -20.11 -10.83
CA ARG A 63 -24.14 -18.80 -10.17
C ARG A 63 -23.59 -17.67 -11.05
N HIS A 64 -22.44 -17.86 -11.67
CA HIS A 64 -21.84 -16.88 -12.60
C HIS A 64 -22.64 -16.74 -13.90
N ALA A 65 -23.27 -17.82 -14.39
CA ALA A 65 -24.20 -17.72 -15.51
C ALA A 65 -25.47 -16.90 -15.18
N MET A 66 -25.94 -16.97 -13.93
CA MET A 66 -27.11 -16.22 -13.45
C MET A 66 -26.80 -14.79 -13.00
N LYS A 67 -25.55 -14.52 -12.58
CA LYS A 67 -25.04 -13.21 -12.17
C LYS A 67 -23.60 -13.05 -12.67
N PRO A 68 -23.41 -12.55 -13.91
CA PRO A 68 -22.10 -12.48 -14.54
C PRO A 68 -21.14 -11.55 -13.81
N ASP A 69 -21.64 -10.51 -13.13
CA ASP A 69 -20.80 -9.56 -12.41
C ASP A 69 -20.07 -10.21 -11.22
N GLU A 70 -20.68 -11.19 -10.55
CA GLU A 70 -20.07 -11.94 -9.44
C GLU A 70 -18.92 -12.86 -9.92
N ALA A 71 -18.74 -13.04 -11.22
CA ALA A 71 -17.62 -13.80 -11.80
C ALA A 71 -16.30 -13.03 -11.82
N PHE A 72 -16.36 -11.71 -11.63
CA PHE A 72 -15.19 -10.83 -11.62
C PHE A 72 -14.91 -10.34 -10.19
N GLY A 73 -13.65 -10.01 -9.92
CA GLY A 73 -13.22 -9.36 -8.68
C GLY A 73 -12.46 -8.07 -8.99
N LEU A 74 -12.49 -7.11 -8.06
CA LEU A 74 -11.75 -5.86 -8.17
C LEU A 74 -10.60 -5.83 -7.18
N ILE A 75 -9.44 -5.38 -7.65
CA ILE A 75 -8.26 -5.18 -6.82
C ILE A 75 -7.91 -3.70 -6.86
N PHE A 76 -7.90 -3.07 -5.70
CA PHE A 76 -7.60 -1.65 -5.54
C PHE A 76 -6.16 -1.48 -5.06
N SER A 77 -5.41 -0.61 -5.73
CA SER A 77 -4.15 -0.12 -5.18
C SER A 77 -4.44 0.79 -3.99
N TRP A 78 -3.52 0.88 -3.04
CA TRP A 78 -3.58 1.92 -2.02
C TRP A 78 -3.23 3.29 -2.61
N ASP A 79 -2.10 3.35 -3.31
CA ASP A 79 -1.50 4.58 -3.82
C ASP A 79 -2.39 5.23 -4.88
N ASN A 80 -2.79 6.47 -4.63
CA ASN A 80 -3.62 7.35 -5.47
C ASN A 80 -4.99 6.79 -5.89
N VAL A 81 -5.44 5.70 -5.26
CA VAL A 81 -6.76 5.10 -5.49
C VAL A 81 -7.58 5.10 -4.20
N ILE A 82 -7.00 4.63 -3.09
CA ILE A 82 -7.66 4.66 -1.78
C ILE A 82 -7.30 5.95 -1.04
N ALA A 83 -6.01 6.29 -1.04
CA ALA A 83 -5.48 7.48 -0.40
C ALA A 83 -4.76 8.36 -1.44
N ASP A 84 -4.86 9.68 -1.30
CA ASP A 84 -4.07 10.63 -2.08
C ASP A 84 -2.63 10.66 -1.56
N THR A 85 -1.88 9.62 -1.90
CA THR A 85 -0.49 9.44 -1.49
C THR A 85 0.44 10.44 -2.15
N ASP A 86 0.08 10.98 -3.31
CA ASP A 86 0.86 12.00 -4.00
C ASP A 86 0.92 13.29 -3.18
N SER A 87 -0.24 13.76 -2.69
CA SER A 87 -0.30 14.91 -1.79
C SER A 87 0.47 14.66 -0.48
N LEU A 88 0.32 13.48 0.12
CA LEU A 88 1.04 13.11 1.34
C LEU A 88 2.57 13.11 1.15
N LYS A 89 3.06 12.54 0.03
CA LYS A 89 4.50 12.53 -0.29
C LYS A 89 5.02 13.95 -0.48
N LEU A 90 4.31 14.79 -1.24
CA LEU A 90 4.71 16.18 -1.45
C LEU A 90 4.74 16.98 -0.15
N ASP A 91 3.77 16.77 0.74
CA ASP A 91 3.73 17.46 2.03
C ASP A 91 4.85 17.00 2.96
N ALA A 92 5.18 15.71 2.98
CA ALA A 92 6.34 15.19 3.71
C ALA A 92 7.65 15.83 3.22
N TRP A 93 7.82 15.95 1.90
CA TRP A 93 8.97 16.66 1.32
C TRP A 93 9.00 18.14 1.73
N ARG A 94 7.87 18.86 1.64
CA ARG A 94 7.77 20.27 2.03
C ARG A 94 8.12 20.49 3.50
N GLN A 95 7.64 19.61 4.39
CA GLN A 95 7.96 19.64 5.81
C GLN A 95 9.45 19.39 6.04
N LEU A 96 10.05 18.41 5.37
CA LEU A 96 11.49 18.16 5.46
C LEU A 96 12.31 19.39 4.99
N ALA A 97 11.86 20.05 3.92
CA ALA A 97 12.49 21.27 3.41
C ALA A 97 12.46 22.39 4.46
N LEU A 98 11.31 22.60 5.10
CA LEU A 98 11.12 23.58 6.16
C LEU A 98 12.03 23.31 7.37
N GLU A 99 12.13 22.04 7.79
CA GLU A 99 12.99 21.63 8.91
C GLU A 99 14.48 21.87 8.62
N GLU A 100 14.92 21.64 7.39
CA GLU A 100 16.32 21.81 6.98
C GLU A 100 16.63 23.25 6.50
N GLY A 101 15.65 24.15 6.52
CA GLY A 101 15.79 25.53 6.03
C GLY A 101 16.10 25.60 4.53
N LYS A 102 15.53 24.67 3.74
CA LYS A 102 15.70 24.54 2.30
C LYS A 102 14.39 24.84 1.58
N ASP A 103 14.49 25.28 0.33
CA ASP A 103 13.34 25.45 -0.55
C ASP A 103 13.23 24.30 -1.54
N ILE A 104 11.99 23.87 -1.80
CA ILE A 104 11.68 22.94 -2.88
C ILE A 104 11.40 23.73 -4.16
N PRO A 105 12.07 23.40 -5.29
CA PRO A 105 11.78 24.03 -6.56
C PRO A 105 10.31 23.87 -6.98
N THR A 106 9.66 24.96 -7.39
CA THR A 106 8.25 24.96 -7.81
C THR A 106 8.03 24.45 -9.24
N ALA A 107 9.09 24.16 -9.99
CA ALA A 107 8.98 23.70 -11.37
C ALA A 107 8.27 22.34 -11.44
N ALA A 108 7.23 22.24 -12.28
CA ALA A 108 6.37 21.06 -12.38
C ALA A 108 7.13 19.76 -12.70
N HIS A 109 8.16 19.83 -13.57
CA HIS A 109 9.00 18.67 -13.88
C HIS A 109 9.80 18.18 -12.66
N ILE A 110 10.26 19.11 -11.82
CA ILE A 110 11.01 18.79 -10.59
C ILE A 110 10.06 18.17 -9.55
N GLN A 111 8.87 18.74 -9.37
CA GLN A 111 7.87 18.15 -8.46
C GLN A 111 7.49 16.72 -8.87
N LYS A 112 7.33 16.48 -10.18
CA LYS A 112 7.08 15.12 -10.69
C LYS A 112 8.25 14.16 -10.40
N SER A 113 9.49 14.62 -10.53
CA SER A 113 10.67 13.84 -10.16
C SER A 113 10.78 13.59 -8.66
N ILE A 114 10.36 14.54 -7.80
CA ILE A 114 10.32 14.37 -6.35
C ILE A 114 9.25 13.35 -5.94
N LEU A 115 8.12 13.34 -6.64
CA LEU A 115 6.97 12.50 -6.33
C LEU A 115 7.18 11.03 -6.67
N HIS A 116 7.74 10.75 -7.85
CA HIS A 116 7.92 9.39 -8.35
C HIS A 116 9.36 8.88 -8.27
N GLY A 117 10.31 9.73 -7.90
CA GLY A 117 11.72 9.35 -7.79
C GLY A 117 12.04 8.70 -6.44
N ALA A 118 13.02 7.79 -6.46
CA ALA A 118 13.57 7.23 -5.23
C ALA A 118 14.18 8.32 -4.34
N ALA A 119 14.05 8.22 -3.01
CA ALA A 119 14.53 9.25 -2.07
C ALA A 119 16.03 9.59 -2.28
N ASP A 120 16.87 8.58 -2.51
CA ASP A 120 18.30 8.71 -2.83
C ASP A 120 18.54 9.58 -4.05
N HIS A 121 17.78 9.31 -5.12
CA HIS A 121 17.87 10.03 -6.37
C HIS A 121 17.46 11.49 -6.17
N VAL A 122 16.35 11.71 -5.47
CA VAL A 122 15.81 13.05 -5.23
C VAL A 122 16.78 13.87 -4.37
N LEU A 123 17.24 13.34 -3.25
CA LEU A 123 18.16 14.04 -2.34
C LEU A 123 19.51 14.35 -2.97
N ARG A 124 20.06 13.43 -3.77
CA ARG A 124 21.41 13.56 -4.36
C ARG A 124 21.43 14.33 -5.68
N LYS A 125 20.51 14.03 -6.59
CA LYS A 125 20.55 14.49 -7.99
C LYS A 125 19.54 15.59 -8.31
N VAL A 126 18.44 15.69 -7.57
CA VAL A 126 17.39 16.68 -7.83
C VAL A 126 17.53 17.89 -6.90
N LEU A 127 17.63 17.64 -5.60
CA LEU A 127 17.67 18.67 -4.55
C LEU A 127 19.08 19.04 -4.12
N TYR A 128 20.05 18.13 -4.31
CA TYR A 128 21.46 18.31 -3.89
C TYR A 128 21.62 18.63 -2.38
N TRP A 129 20.73 18.11 -1.53
CA TRP A 129 20.73 18.38 -0.09
C TRP A 129 21.71 17.49 0.69
N ALA A 130 21.89 16.24 0.25
CA ALA A 130 22.78 15.27 0.90
C ALA A 130 24.02 15.01 0.05
N LYS A 131 25.20 15.34 0.59
CA LYS A 131 26.51 15.05 -0.04
C LYS A 131 27.20 13.85 0.61
N GLU A 132 26.94 13.63 1.88
CA GLU A 132 27.48 12.53 2.69
C GLU A 132 26.40 11.48 2.94
N ASP A 133 26.81 10.22 3.08
CA ASP A 133 25.88 9.11 3.25
C ASP A 133 25.18 9.14 4.62
N ASP A 134 25.85 9.60 5.69
CA ASP A 134 25.22 9.77 7.01
C ASP A 134 24.09 10.80 7.00
N GLN A 135 24.27 11.91 6.26
CA GLN A 135 23.22 12.91 6.08
C GLN A 135 22.07 12.37 5.22
N MET A 136 22.38 11.53 4.24
CA MET A 136 21.38 10.88 3.39
C MET A 136 20.44 10.01 4.21
N GLU A 137 21.00 9.10 5.03
CA GLU A 137 20.20 8.18 5.84
C GLU A 137 19.37 8.92 6.89
N ARG A 138 19.91 9.98 7.50
CA ARG A 138 19.14 10.85 8.41
C ARG A 138 17.93 11.47 7.73
N LEU A 139 18.12 12.05 6.53
CA LEU A 139 17.05 12.72 5.80
C LEU A 139 15.99 11.74 5.30
N LYS A 140 16.39 10.55 4.85
CA LYS A 140 15.47 9.48 4.47
C LYS A 140 14.62 9.01 5.64
N ALA A 141 15.25 8.71 6.77
CA ALA A 141 14.54 8.28 7.98
C ALA A 141 13.51 9.35 8.39
N ARG A 142 13.92 10.62 8.40
CA ARG A 142 13.03 11.73 8.72
C ARG A 142 11.89 11.90 7.71
N LEU A 143 12.15 11.74 6.42
CA LEU A 143 11.13 11.79 5.37
C LEU A 143 10.07 10.69 5.57
N ILE A 144 10.52 9.47 5.87
CA ILE A 144 9.63 8.34 6.13
C ILE A 144 8.76 8.62 7.36
N GLU A 145 9.35 9.13 8.45
CA GLU A 145 8.59 9.54 9.65
C GLU A 145 7.50 10.56 9.31
N LEU A 146 7.84 11.65 8.60
CA LEU A 146 6.88 12.70 8.21
C LEU A 146 5.75 12.16 7.33
N TYR A 147 6.06 11.21 6.44
CA TYR A 147 5.05 10.53 5.63
C TYR A 147 4.09 9.73 6.50
N TYR A 148 4.60 8.88 7.41
CA TYR A 148 3.73 8.06 8.27
C TYR A 148 2.92 8.92 9.25
N GLU A 149 3.50 10.00 9.80
CA GLU A 149 2.76 10.95 10.62
C GLU A 149 1.57 11.58 9.87
N SER A 150 1.75 11.87 8.58
CA SER A 150 0.71 12.43 7.73
C SER A 150 -0.32 11.36 7.33
N LEU A 151 0.14 10.14 7.03
CA LEU A 151 -0.71 8.98 6.76
C LEU A 151 -1.62 8.65 7.95
N PHE A 152 -1.10 8.72 9.17
CA PHE A 152 -1.89 8.46 10.38
C PHE A 152 -2.92 9.55 10.69
N LYS A 153 -2.75 10.76 10.12
CA LYS A 153 -3.75 11.83 10.23
C LYS A 153 -4.82 11.72 9.15
N LEU A 154 -4.61 10.90 8.11
CA LEU A 154 -5.56 10.73 7.03
C LEU A 154 -6.74 9.86 7.47
N ASP A 155 -7.93 10.46 7.49
CA ASP A 155 -9.19 9.83 7.89
C ASP A 155 -10.20 9.72 6.74
N THR A 156 -9.99 10.47 5.65
CA THR A 156 -10.85 10.45 4.47
C THR A 156 -10.17 9.76 3.28
N PRO A 157 -10.87 8.82 2.60
CA PRO A 157 -10.40 8.30 1.33
C PRO A 157 -10.55 9.33 0.20
N VAL A 158 -10.03 8.98 -0.98
CA VAL A 158 -10.24 9.75 -2.22
C VAL A 158 -11.74 9.95 -2.50
N GLU A 159 -12.09 11.14 -2.97
CA GLU A 159 -13.47 11.52 -3.28
C GLU A 159 -14.12 10.55 -4.28
N GLY A 160 -15.36 10.14 -4.00
CA GLY A 160 -16.11 9.20 -4.85
C GLY A 160 -15.79 7.72 -4.63
N LEU A 161 -14.71 7.39 -3.90
CA LEU A 161 -14.34 5.99 -3.65
C LEU A 161 -15.40 5.25 -2.82
N ARG A 162 -15.98 5.91 -1.82
CA ARG A 162 -16.95 5.28 -0.93
C ARG A 162 -18.22 4.89 -1.69
N GLU A 163 -18.73 5.81 -2.50
CA GLU A 163 -19.89 5.62 -3.36
C GLU A 163 -19.64 4.49 -4.36
N TRP A 164 -18.43 4.45 -4.94
CA TRP A 164 -18.02 3.37 -5.83
C TRP A 164 -17.99 2.01 -5.13
N LEU A 165 -17.36 1.92 -3.95
CA LEU A 165 -17.29 0.68 -3.17
C LEU A 165 -18.67 0.21 -2.71
N ASP A 166 -19.60 1.12 -2.41
CA ASP A 166 -20.99 0.79 -2.10
C ASP A 166 -21.72 0.21 -3.33
N ALA A 167 -21.51 0.77 -4.52
CA ALA A 167 -22.08 0.24 -5.76
C ALA A 167 -21.55 -1.15 -6.09
N VAL A 168 -20.24 -1.35 -6.00
CA VAL A 168 -19.57 -2.64 -6.24
C VAL A 168 -20.05 -3.71 -5.25
N ARG A 169 -20.17 -3.37 -3.97
CA ARG A 169 -20.72 -4.28 -2.96
C ARG A 169 -22.17 -4.66 -3.26
N THR A 170 -22.98 -3.71 -3.73
CA THR A 170 -24.38 -3.95 -4.12
C THR A 170 -24.48 -4.90 -5.32
N ALA A 171 -23.51 -4.85 -6.23
CA ALA A 171 -23.39 -5.79 -7.35
C ALA A 171 -22.85 -7.18 -6.94
N GLY A 172 -22.43 -7.37 -5.69
CA GLY A 172 -21.91 -8.66 -5.20
C GLY A 172 -20.48 -8.98 -5.63
N ILE A 173 -19.75 -7.98 -6.12
CA ILE A 173 -18.38 -8.14 -6.63
C ILE A 173 -17.39 -8.14 -5.45
N PRO A 174 -16.54 -9.16 -5.29
CA PRO A 174 -15.51 -9.18 -4.25
C PRO A 174 -14.40 -8.16 -4.52
N CYS A 175 -14.00 -7.43 -3.48
CA CYS A 175 -12.90 -6.46 -3.54
C CYS A 175 -11.69 -6.92 -2.71
N ALA A 176 -10.50 -6.63 -3.20
CA ALA A 176 -9.25 -6.71 -2.45
C ALA A 176 -8.47 -5.41 -2.53
N VAL A 177 -7.63 -5.15 -1.54
CA VAL A 177 -6.70 -4.02 -1.52
C VAL A 177 -5.26 -4.53 -1.52
N ALA A 178 -4.40 -3.86 -2.28
CA ALA A 178 -2.99 -4.16 -2.42
C ALA A 178 -2.16 -2.90 -2.12
N SER A 179 -1.18 -3.04 -1.23
CA SER A 179 -0.29 -1.94 -0.85
C SER A 179 1.14 -2.42 -0.58
N SER A 180 2.11 -1.51 -0.70
CA SER A 180 3.50 -1.64 -0.25
C SER A 180 3.71 -1.19 1.20
N LEU A 181 2.64 -0.87 1.92
CA LEU A 181 2.68 -0.51 3.33
C LEU A 181 2.61 -1.75 4.23
N ASP A 182 3.11 -1.58 5.47
CA ASP A 182 3.01 -2.57 6.53
C ASP A 182 1.54 -2.91 6.85
N ARG A 183 1.29 -4.16 7.28
CA ARG A 183 -0.08 -4.63 7.54
C ARG A 183 -0.76 -3.81 8.63
N ARG A 184 -0.02 -3.49 9.69
CA ARG A 184 -0.55 -2.71 10.82
C ARG A 184 -1.02 -1.33 10.36
N CYS A 185 -0.19 -0.63 9.59
CA CYS A 185 -0.51 0.70 9.05
C CYS A 185 -1.72 0.64 8.12
N MET A 186 -1.79 -0.35 7.24
CA MET A 186 -2.91 -0.54 6.31
C MET A 186 -4.23 -0.80 7.01
N VAL A 187 -4.27 -1.74 7.96
CA VAL A 187 -5.49 -2.08 8.69
C VAL A 187 -5.97 -0.88 9.50
N GLU A 188 -5.07 -0.20 10.20
CA GLU A 188 -5.42 0.96 11.02
C GLU A 188 -5.90 2.16 10.17
N ALA A 189 -5.37 2.33 8.96
CA ALA A 189 -5.83 3.37 8.04
C ALA A 189 -7.21 3.03 7.44
N LEU A 190 -7.43 1.78 7.02
CA LEU A 190 -8.72 1.32 6.51
C LEU A 190 -9.83 1.38 7.58
N ASP A 191 -9.50 1.04 8.83
CA ASP A 191 -10.44 1.12 9.95
C ASP A 191 -10.82 2.56 10.25
N ARG A 192 -9.85 3.48 10.27
CA ARG A 192 -10.11 4.93 10.41
C ARG A 192 -11.03 5.47 9.33
N MET A 193 -10.80 5.07 8.08
CA MET A 193 -11.64 5.44 6.93
C MET A 193 -12.98 4.69 6.89
N ALA A 194 -13.23 3.75 7.80
CA ALA A 194 -14.38 2.85 7.81
C ALA A 194 -14.56 2.08 6.48
N LEU A 195 -13.44 1.68 5.86
CA LEU A 195 -13.39 0.97 4.58
C LEU A 195 -13.08 -0.53 4.71
N SER A 196 -12.61 -1.00 5.87
CA SER A 196 -12.26 -2.41 6.09
C SER A 196 -13.37 -3.39 5.71
N LYS A 197 -14.64 -2.99 5.89
CA LYS A 197 -15.83 -3.79 5.56
C LYS A 197 -16.02 -4.09 4.06
N TYR A 198 -15.35 -3.36 3.17
CA TYR A 198 -15.50 -3.55 1.72
C TYR A 198 -14.50 -4.56 1.17
N PHE A 199 -13.37 -4.77 1.85
CA PHE A 199 -12.28 -5.58 1.34
C PHE A 199 -12.30 -6.98 1.95
N LYS A 200 -12.43 -7.98 1.09
CA LYS A 200 -12.38 -9.39 1.45
C LYS A 200 -10.94 -9.87 1.70
N ALA A 201 -9.98 -9.22 1.07
CA ALA A 201 -8.55 -9.52 1.20
C ALA A 201 -7.71 -8.25 1.25
N ILE A 202 -6.66 -8.29 2.07
CA ILE A 202 -5.67 -7.22 2.22
C ILE A 202 -4.29 -7.83 1.94
N VAL A 203 -3.60 -7.28 0.94
CA VAL A 203 -2.22 -7.61 0.58
C VAL A 203 -1.32 -6.43 0.93
N THR A 204 -0.23 -6.74 1.63
CA THR A 204 0.69 -5.77 2.27
C THR A 204 2.13 -6.13 1.94
N ASP A 205 3.10 -5.30 2.33
CA ASP A 205 4.53 -5.60 2.06
C ASP A 205 4.99 -6.89 2.77
N GLU A 206 4.42 -7.21 3.93
CA GLU A 206 4.65 -8.47 4.66
C GLU A 206 4.28 -9.74 3.89
N ASP A 207 3.58 -9.64 2.75
CA ASP A 207 3.29 -10.80 1.91
C ASP A 207 4.47 -11.19 0.98
N ASP A 208 5.66 -10.59 1.15
CA ASP A 208 6.90 -10.84 0.39
C ASP A 208 6.71 -10.74 -1.13
N MET A 209 6.26 -9.57 -1.57
CA MET A 209 5.98 -9.30 -2.98
C MET A 209 7.11 -8.47 -3.61
N GLU A 210 7.88 -9.08 -4.53
CA GLU A 210 8.99 -8.42 -5.24
C GLU A 210 8.55 -7.46 -6.35
N SER A 211 7.33 -7.61 -6.87
CA SER A 211 6.82 -6.79 -7.97
C SER A 211 5.35 -6.44 -7.80
N ILE A 212 4.91 -5.43 -8.55
CA ILE A 212 3.49 -5.05 -8.62
C ILE A 212 2.61 -6.18 -9.17
N ALA A 213 3.15 -6.99 -10.10
CA ALA A 213 2.43 -8.13 -10.66
C ALA A 213 2.19 -9.21 -9.61
N HIS A 214 3.19 -9.51 -8.77
CA HIS A 214 3.05 -10.49 -7.68
C HIS A 214 2.01 -10.00 -6.67
N ARG A 215 2.05 -8.71 -6.33
CA ARG A 215 1.11 -8.08 -5.40
C ARG A 215 -0.34 -8.26 -5.86
N PHE A 216 -0.63 -7.99 -7.13
CA PHE A 216 -1.96 -8.16 -7.67
C PHE A 216 -2.37 -9.62 -7.82
N LEU A 217 -1.46 -10.52 -8.20
CA LEU A 217 -1.75 -11.96 -8.27
C LEU A 217 -2.10 -12.52 -6.88
N SER A 218 -1.34 -12.17 -5.85
CA SER A 218 -1.61 -12.55 -4.46
C SER A 218 -2.97 -12.03 -3.99
N ALA A 219 -3.32 -10.79 -4.36
CA ALA A 219 -4.62 -10.20 -4.04
C ALA A 219 -5.78 -10.94 -4.72
N ALA A 220 -5.62 -11.30 -6.00
CA ALA A 220 -6.60 -12.09 -6.75
C ALA A 220 -6.84 -13.45 -6.09
N VAL A 221 -5.76 -14.17 -5.78
CA VAL A 221 -5.79 -15.46 -5.08
C VAL A 221 -6.54 -15.31 -3.75
N LYS A 222 -6.14 -14.37 -2.87
CA LYS A 222 -6.82 -14.19 -1.58
C LYS A 222 -8.30 -13.80 -1.72
N ALA A 223 -8.66 -12.98 -2.71
CA ALA A 223 -10.05 -12.59 -2.95
C ALA A 223 -10.93 -13.77 -3.38
N CYS A 224 -10.41 -14.62 -4.27
CA CYS A 224 -11.08 -15.82 -4.73
C CYS A 224 -11.26 -16.86 -3.61
N PHE A 225 -10.27 -16.99 -2.72
CA PHE A 225 -10.22 -18.10 -1.75
C PHE A 225 -10.75 -17.80 -0.35
N CYS A 226 -11.23 -16.60 -0.02
CA CYS A 226 -11.89 -16.41 1.27
C CYS A 226 -13.28 -17.09 1.24
N PRO A 227 -13.52 -18.18 1.99
CA PRO A 227 -14.86 -18.74 2.11
C PRO A 227 -15.74 -17.67 2.75
N THR A 228 -16.92 -17.44 2.19
CA THR A 228 -17.95 -16.67 2.88
C THR A 228 -18.25 -17.39 4.18
N SER A 229 -17.75 -16.88 5.31
CA SER A 229 -18.19 -17.31 6.63
C SER A 229 -19.68 -17.03 6.72
N SER A 230 -20.45 -18.10 6.64
CA SER A 230 -21.89 -18.19 6.93
C SER A 230 -22.20 -17.68 8.33
#